data_AF-A0A7V6I1S4-F1
#
_entry.id   AF-A0A7V6I1S4-F1
#
_cell.length_a   1.000
_cell.length_b   1.000
_cell.length_c   1.000
_cell.angle_alpha   90.00
_cell.angle_beta   90.00
_cell.angle_gamma   90.00
#
_symmetry.space_group_name_H-M   'P 1'
#
loop_
_entity.id
_entity.type
_entity.pdbx_description
1 polymer ?
#
loop_
_entity_poly.entity_id
_entity_poly.type
_entity_poly.pdbx_seq_one_letter_code
_entity_poly.pdbx_strand_id
1 'polypeptide(L)' 'REKAVGIGANVIMPNLSPPEQREKYMIYDNKMFTGVEASESIALLEKQLNSIGYRISVSRGDFKKDT' A
#
# COMPACT_ATOMS: atom_id res chain seq x y z
N ARG A 1 4.19 -3.96 6.05
CA ARG A 1 3.82 -4.23 4.63
C ARG A 1 4.93 -5.05 3.97
N GLU A 2 6.17 -4.60 4.13
CA GLU A 2 7.46 -5.23 3.80
C GLU A 2 7.52 -6.72 4.13
N LYS A 3 7.11 -7.13 5.34
CA LYS A 3 7.08 -8.56 5.72
C LYS A 3 6.18 -9.39 4.81
N ALA A 4 5.02 -8.87 4.42
CA ALA A 4 4.09 -9.56 3.52
C ALA A 4 4.67 -9.67 2.11
N VAL A 5 5.32 -8.59 1.63
CA VAL A 5 6.04 -8.60 0.34
C VAL A 5 7.14 -9.66 0.34
N GLY A 6 7.92 -9.76 1.42
CA GLY A 6 8.97 -10.75 1.58
C GLY A 6 8.50 -12.22 1.62
N ILE A 7 7.19 -12.46 1.76
CA ILE A 7 6.59 -13.81 1.73
C ILE A 7 5.65 -14.03 0.54
N GLY A 8 5.71 -13.16 -0.48
CA GLY A 8 5.03 -13.37 -1.77
C GLY A 8 3.88 -12.43 -2.08
N ALA A 9 3.53 -11.49 -1.21
CA ALA A 9 2.56 -10.46 -1.57
C ALA A 9 3.13 -9.53 -2.65
N ASN A 10 2.33 -9.24 -3.69
CA ASN A 10 2.75 -8.45 -4.85
C ASN A 10 1.89 -7.21 -5.13
N VAL A 11 0.82 -7.01 -4.35
CA VAL A 11 -0.08 -5.85 -4.45
C VAL A 11 -0.12 -5.13 -3.10
N ILE A 12 -0.07 -3.79 -3.14
CA ILE A 12 -0.21 -2.93 -1.96
C ILE A 12 -1.38 -1.98 -2.18
N MET A 13 -2.22 -1.83 -1.14
CA MET A 13 -3.38 -0.93 -1.15
C MET A 13 -3.17 0.20 -0.14
N PRO A 14 -2.63 1.36 -0.56
CA PRO A 14 -2.52 2.53 0.32
C PRO A 14 -3.91 3.12 0.60
N ASN A 15 -4.10 3.69 1.79
CA ASN A 15 -5.35 4.35 2.15
C ASN A 15 -5.36 5.79 1.63
N LEU A 16 -6.09 6.04 0.54
CA LEU A 16 -6.18 7.38 -0.06
C LEU A 16 -7.30 8.25 0.53
N SER A 17 -8.02 7.77 1.55
CA SER A 17 -9.08 8.57 2.17
C SER A 17 -8.51 9.81 2.87
N PRO A 18 -9.16 10.98 2.73
CA PRO A 18 -8.82 12.17 3.49
C PRO A 18 -8.83 11.88 5.00
N PRO A 19 -7.90 12.46 5.79
CA PRO A 19 -7.79 12.20 7.23
C PRO A 19 -9.12 12.28 7.97
N GLU A 20 -9.93 13.31 7.68
CA GLU A 20 -11.22 13.58 8.31
C GLU A 20 -12.31 12.54 7.98
N GLN A 21 -12.11 11.70 6.95
CA GLN A 21 -13.05 10.64 6.57
C GLN A 21 -12.56 9.24 7.00
N ARG A 22 -11.32 9.10 7.48
CA ARG A 22 -10.73 7.78 7.80
C ARG A 22 -11.49 7.04 8.91
N GLU A 23 -11.94 7.77 9.93
CA GLU A 23 -12.71 7.21 11.06
C GLU A 23 -14.05 6.63 10.63
N LYS A 24 -14.67 7.19 9.58
CA LYS A 24 -15.95 6.68 9.05
C LYS A 24 -15.81 5.31 8.37
N TYR A 25 -14.58 4.88 8.08
CA TYR A 25 -14.26 3.62 7.41
C TYR A 25 -13.44 2.67 8.32
N MET A 26 -13.80 2.63 9.59
CA MET A 26 -13.27 1.70 10.59
C MET A 26 -13.99 0.35 10.50
N ILE A 27 -13.53 -0.52 9.61
CA ILE A 27 -14.06 -1.89 9.49
C ILE A 27 -13.56 -2.84 10.59
N TYR A 28 -12.58 -2.41 11.39
CA TYR A 28 -12.08 -3.10 12.58
C TYR A 28 -11.40 -2.09 13.51
N ASP A 29 -11.31 -2.43 14.79
CA ASP A 29 -10.69 -1.60 15.82
C ASP A 29 -9.20 -1.38 15.53
N ASN A 30 -8.73 -0.15 15.76
CA ASN A 30 -7.34 0.25 15.53
C ASN A 30 -6.85 0.01 14.09
N LYS A 31 -7.75 0.12 13.08
CA LYS A 31 -7.33 0.14 11.69
C LYS A 31 -6.21 1.16 11.50
N MET A 32 -5.04 0.64 11.09
CA MET A 32 -3.83 1.44 11.03
C MET A 32 -4.01 2.60 10.05
N PHE A 33 -3.83 3.82 10.55
CA PHE A 33 -3.73 5.05 9.76
C PHE A 33 -2.34 5.61 9.99
N THR A 34 -1.46 5.48 8.99
CA THR A 34 -0.08 5.94 9.16
C THR A 34 0.05 7.45 9.00
N GLY A 35 -1.02 8.18 8.64
CA GLY A 35 -1.00 9.65 8.55
C GLY A 35 -0.34 10.17 7.26
N VAL A 36 0.64 9.44 6.72
CA VAL A 36 1.45 9.78 5.54
C VAL A 36 0.67 9.67 4.20
N GLU A 37 -0.62 9.38 4.22
CA GLU A 37 -1.22 8.56 3.18
C GLU A 37 -1.78 9.27 1.93
N ALA A 38 -1.70 10.59 1.81
CA ALA A 38 -2.39 11.29 0.71
C ALA A 38 -1.51 11.73 -0.49
N SER A 39 -0.21 11.97 -0.31
CA SER A 39 0.65 12.41 -1.43
C SER A 39 2.11 11.98 -1.26
N GLU A 40 2.66 12.15 -0.06
CA GLU A 40 4.00 11.66 0.29
C GLU A 40 4.06 10.13 0.46
N SER A 41 2.90 9.49 0.65
CA SER A 41 2.78 8.04 0.86
C SER A 41 3.38 7.21 -0.25
N ILE A 42 3.14 7.58 -1.52
CA ILE A 42 3.61 6.76 -2.64
C ILE A 42 5.13 6.87 -2.76
N ALA A 43 5.67 8.09 -2.64
CA ALA A 43 7.12 8.32 -2.66
C ALA A 43 7.83 7.67 -1.47
N LEU A 44 7.25 7.74 -0.27
CA LEU A 44 7.79 7.06 0.91
C LEU A 44 7.69 5.54 0.79
N LEU A 45 6.55 5.02 0.32
CA LEU A 45 6.35 3.60 0.08
C LEU A 45 7.33 3.08 -0.98
N GLU A 46 7.55 3.84 -2.04
CA GLU A 46 8.55 3.53 -3.06
C GLU A 46 9.95 3.49 -2.44
N LYS A 47 10.33 4.46 -1.61
CA LYS A 47 11.60 4.44 -0.88
C LYS A 47 11.73 3.23 0.05
N GLN A 48 10.68 2.86 0.76
CA GLN A 48 10.64 1.70 1.66
C GLN A 48 10.74 0.38 0.90
N LEU A 49 10.06 0.24 -0.23
CA LEU A 49 10.15 -0.96 -1.05
C LEU A 49 11.49 -1.05 -1.78
N ASN A 50 12.02 0.08 -2.26
CA ASN A 50 13.34 0.13 -2.86
C ASN A 50 14.43 -0.29 -1.86
N SER A 51 14.32 0.07 -0.58
CA SER A 51 15.29 -0.35 0.44
C SER A 51 15.27 -1.85 0.74
N ILE A 52 14.19 -2.56 0.38
CA ILE A 52 14.10 -4.02 0.47
C ILE A 52 14.22 -4.72 -0.90
N GLY A 53 14.63 -4.00 -1.96
CA GLY A 53 14.91 -4.57 -3.29
C GLY A 53 13.71 -4.70 -4.23
N TYR A 54 12.58 -4.08 -3.92
CA TYR A 54 11.37 -4.12 -4.76
C TYR A 54 11.06 -2.75 -5.37
N ARG A 55 10.44 -2.73 -6.56
CA ARG A 55 9.98 -1.50 -7.20
C ARG A 55 8.46 -1.52 -7.38
N ILE A 56 7.85 -0.34 -7.29
CA ILE A 56 6.42 -0.17 -7.56
C ILE A 56 6.21 -0.07 -9.07
N SER A 57 5.28 -0.86 -9.60
CA SER A 57 4.71 -0.60 -10.92
C SER A 57 3.37 0.10 -10.78
N VAL A 58 3.20 1.20 -11.51
CA VAL A 58 1.91 1.91 -11.63
C VAL A 58 1.15 1.50 -12.89
N SER A 59 1.68 0.55 -13.66
CA SER A 59 0.95 -0.06 -14.78
C SER A 59 -0.26 -0.82 -14.28
N ARG A 60 -1.24 -1.05 -15.16
CA ARG A 60 -2.35 -1.97 -14.87
C ARG A 60 -1.81 -3.35 -14.46
N GLY A 61 -2.28 -3.86 -13.32
CA GLY A 61 -1.74 -5.05 -12.63
C GLY A 61 -2.72 -6.23 -12.54
N ASP A 62 -3.60 -6.39 -13.53
CA ASP A 62 -4.61 -7.46 -13.54
C ASP A 62 -3.97 -8.85 -13.48
N PHE A 63 -4.68 -9.79 -12.86
CA PHE A 63 -4.29 -11.20 -12.86
C PHE A 63 -4.20 -11.73 -14.31
N LYS A 64 -3.05 -12.29 -14.66
CA LYS A 64 -2.85 -13.02 -15.91
C LYS A 64 -2.90 -14.50 -15.59
N LYS A 65 -3.85 -15.21 -16.21
CA LYS A 65 -3.88 -16.67 -16.20
C LYS A 65 -2.87 -17.14 -17.24
N ASP A 66 -1.92 -17.98 -16.86
CA ASP A 66 -1.12 -18.70 -17.83
C ASP A 66 -2.05 -19.65 -18.59
N THR A 67 -2.15 -19.45 -19.89
CA THR A 67 -2.89 -20.30 -20.84
C THR A 67 -1.94 -21.23 -21.54
#